data_AF-A0A412FG41-F1
#
_entry.id   AF-A0A412FG41-F1
#
_cell.length_a   1.000
_cell.length_b   1.000
_cell.length_c   1.000
_cell.angle_alpha   90.00
_cell.angle_beta   90.00
_cell.angle_gamma   90.00
#
_symmetry.space_group_name_H-M   'P 1'
#
loop_
_entity.id
_entity.type
_entity.pdbx_description
1 polymer ?
#
loop_
_entity_poly.entity_id
_entity_poly.type
_entity_poly.pdbx_seq_one_letter_code
_entity_poly.pdbx_strand_id
1 'polypeptide(L)'
;MVSGYALGANAVTKKVKKKKDKKKKVQKEEALASQLTEEQQRKYDYFFLEAMRMKEKKEYDAAFGLLEHCLDIHPNASSALYEISQYYMFLRQVPQGQAALEKAVTYAPDNYWYSQGLVSLYQQQNELDKAVTLLEEMVPRFPTKQDPLFNLLDIYGRQEKYSDVISTLNRLEKRLGKNEQLSMEKFRIYLQMKDDKKAFQEIESLVNEYPADMRYQVILGDVYLQNGKQEEAYEAYQKVLSVEPDNPMALFSMASYYEQTGQKELYQQQLDTLLLNKKVTPDTKISVMRQVIVENEQSSVKDSTEVIALFDRMMEQDLDDPQVPMLYAQYLLSKSMEAEAVPVLEQVVDLDPTNKAARLMLISAAIKKEDYKQIIKVCEPGIEATPDALDFYYYLAIAYHQAEQPDSVLSVCTKALERVTTDTRKEIVSNFYSIMGDIYHTKKQMKEAYAAYDSALVYNPSNIGTLNNYAYYLSVERRDLDKAEEMSYKTVKAEPNNATYLDTYAWILFEKGNYAEARIYIDNAMKSDEEKSDVVVEHCGDIYFMTGDVEGALKYWKKALEMGSESKTLKEKIEKKKYIAE
;
A
#
# COMPACT_ATOMS: atom_id res chain seq x y z
N MET A 1 2.06 25.01 -60.91
CA MET A 1 2.24 23.59 -60.52
C MET A 1 1.04 23.14 -59.70
N VAL A 2 -0.02 22.69 -60.37
CA VAL A 2 -1.23 22.14 -59.75
C VAL A 2 -1.43 20.77 -60.37
N SER A 3 -1.01 19.70 -59.69
CA SER A 3 -1.33 18.29 -60.00
C SER A 3 -0.47 17.37 -59.12
N GLY A 4 -0.90 17.09 -57.89
CA GLY A 4 -0.20 16.12 -57.04
C GLY A 4 -0.99 15.59 -55.84
N TYR A 5 -1.91 16.39 -55.28
CA TYR A 5 -2.58 16.03 -54.02
C TYR A 5 -3.96 15.35 -54.15
N ALA A 6 -4.51 15.22 -55.36
CA ALA A 6 -5.85 14.61 -55.56
C ALA A 6 -5.85 13.09 -55.82
N LEU A 7 -4.67 12.46 -55.97
CA LEU A 7 -4.56 11.03 -56.33
C LEU A 7 -4.43 10.08 -55.11
N GLY A 8 -4.06 10.59 -53.93
CA GLY A 8 -3.90 9.79 -52.70
C GLY A 8 -5.23 9.50 -51.97
N ALA A 9 -6.08 10.50 -51.80
CA ALA A 9 -7.35 10.38 -51.06
C ALA A 9 -8.38 9.48 -51.78
N ASN A 10 -8.41 9.52 -53.12
CA ASN A 10 -9.27 8.65 -53.93
C ASN A 10 -8.80 7.18 -53.97
N ALA A 11 -7.49 6.93 -53.80
CA ALA A 11 -6.94 5.57 -53.78
C ALA A 11 -7.17 4.88 -52.42
N VAL A 12 -7.05 5.62 -51.31
CA VAL A 12 -7.31 5.11 -49.96
C VAL A 12 -8.81 4.85 -49.75
N THR A 13 -9.68 5.77 -50.15
CA THR A 13 -11.14 5.58 -50.07
C THR A 13 -11.63 4.46 -50.99
N LYS A 14 -11.08 4.29 -52.21
CA LYS A 14 -11.37 3.13 -53.08
C LYS A 14 -10.85 1.81 -52.52
N LYS A 15 -9.69 1.79 -51.84
CA LYS A 15 -9.16 0.58 -51.17
C LYS A 15 -10.00 0.19 -49.94
N VAL A 16 -10.45 1.16 -49.15
CA VAL A 16 -11.33 0.92 -47.99
C VAL A 16 -12.73 0.48 -48.45
N LYS A 17 -13.30 1.10 -49.50
CA LYS A 17 -14.55 0.63 -50.13
C LYS A 17 -14.40 -0.79 -50.70
N LYS A 18 -13.33 -1.09 -51.46
CA LYS A 18 -13.07 -2.44 -51.99
C LYS A 18 -12.87 -3.48 -50.88
N LYS A 19 -12.24 -3.13 -49.75
CA LYS A 19 -12.12 -4.03 -48.59
C LYS A 19 -13.46 -4.24 -47.89
N LYS A 20 -14.27 -3.19 -47.69
CA LYS A 20 -15.64 -3.30 -47.13
C LYS A 20 -16.56 -4.11 -48.05
N ASP A 21 -16.48 -3.91 -49.36
CA ASP A 21 -17.28 -4.64 -50.35
C ASP A 21 -16.84 -6.10 -50.46
N LYS A 22 -15.53 -6.41 -50.36
CA LYS A 22 -15.05 -7.80 -50.24
C LYS A 22 -15.47 -8.45 -48.92
N LYS A 23 -15.36 -7.76 -47.77
CA LYS A 23 -15.80 -8.29 -46.46
C LYS A 23 -17.31 -8.55 -46.44
N LYS A 24 -18.11 -7.64 -47.02
CA LYS A 24 -19.55 -7.83 -47.21
C LYS A 24 -19.87 -8.97 -48.17
N LYS A 25 -19.09 -9.17 -49.24
CA LYS A 25 -19.30 -10.26 -50.19
C LYS A 25 -18.96 -11.64 -49.59
N VAL A 26 -17.87 -11.73 -48.82
CA VAL A 26 -17.49 -12.94 -48.06
C VAL A 26 -18.50 -13.23 -46.96
N GLN A 27 -18.93 -12.23 -46.18
CA GLN A 27 -20.02 -12.41 -45.19
C GLN A 27 -21.34 -12.82 -45.84
N LYS A 28 -21.65 -12.35 -47.05
CA LYS A 28 -22.88 -12.71 -47.78
C LYS A 28 -22.79 -14.08 -48.46
N GLU A 29 -21.59 -14.53 -48.85
CA GLU A 29 -21.32 -15.87 -49.38
C GLU A 29 -21.25 -16.92 -48.25
N GLU A 30 -20.73 -16.59 -47.06
CA GLU A 30 -20.76 -17.45 -45.86
C GLU A 30 -22.15 -17.50 -45.19
N ALA A 31 -22.91 -16.40 -45.22
CA ALA A 31 -24.31 -16.40 -44.77
C ALA A 31 -25.23 -17.26 -45.68
N LEU A 32 -24.85 -17.47 -46.94
CA LEU A 32 -25.56 -18.40 -47.83
C LEU A 32 -25.15 -19.87 -47.59
N ALA A 33 -24.02 -20.14 -46.94
CA ALA A 33 -23.49 -21.48 -46.67
C ALA A 33 -23.85 -22.03 -45.27
N SER A 34 -24.63 -21.28 -44.46
CA SER A 34 -24.91 -21.58 -43.04
C SER A 34 -26.40 -21.83 -42.74
N GLN A 35 -27.25 -22.07 -43.73
CA GLN A 35 -28.62 -22.52 -43.47
C GLN A 35 -28.59 -24.00 -43.06
N LEU A 36 -28.64 -24.25 -41.76
CA LEU A 36 -28.84 -25.57 -41.19
C LEU A 36 -30.17 -26.14 -41.70
N THR A 37 -30.19 -27.43 -42.01
CA THR A 37 -31.46 -28.15 -42.19
C THR A 37 -32.27 -28.10 -40.89
N GLU A 38 -33.60 -28.23 -40.95
CA GLU A 38 -34.42 -28.24 -39.74
C GLU A 38 -33.98 -29.31 -38.72
N GLU A 39 -33.49 -30.45 -39.21
CA GLU A 39 -32.96 -31.51 -38.33
C GLU A 39 -31.67 -31.08 -37.64
N GLN A 40 -30.74 -30.46 -38.38
CA GLN A 40 -29.50 -29.92 -37.81
C GLN A 40 -29.79 -28.77 -36.83
N GLN A 41 -30.75 -27.90 -37.13
CA GLN A 41 -31.19 -26.84 -36.23
C GLN A 41 -31.76 -27.42 -34.92
N ARG A 42 -32.67 -28.41 -35.01
CA ARG A 42 -33.21 -29.08 -33.82
C ARG A 42 -32.12 -29.75 -32.97
N LYS A 43 -31.14 -30.41 -33.62
CA LYS A 43 -30.00 -31.02 -32.94
C LYS A 43 -29.13 -29.96 -32.26
N TYR A 44 -28.81 -28.87 -32.96
CA TYR A 44 -28.07 -27.74 -32.40
C TYR A 44 -28.78 -27.15 -31.18
N ASP A 45 -30.07 -26.83 -31.30
CA ASP A 45 -30.85 -26.22 -30.21
C ASP A 45 -30.90 -27.14 -28.98
N TYR A 46 -31.06 -28.44 -29.19
CA TYR A 46 -31.01 -29.44 -28.12
C TYR A 46 -29.66 -29.41 -27.39
N PHE A 47 -28.55 -29.55 -28.12
CA PHE A 47 -27.22 -29.55 -27.50
C PHE A 47 -26.90 -28.24 -26.80
N PHE A 48 -27.30 -27.10 -27.39
CA PHE A 48 -27.03 -25.78 -26.81
C PHE A 48 -27.83 -25.56 -25.52
N LEU A 49 -29.12 -25.88 -25.50
CA LEU A 49 -29.95 -25.76 -24.29
C LEU A 49 -29.50 -26.71 -23.19
N GLU A 50 -29.12 -27.94 -23.55
CA GLU A 50 -28.61 -28.91 -22.59
C GLU A 50 -27.26 -28.46 -22.02
N ALA A 51 -26.39 -27.86 -22.85
CA ALA A 51 -25.14 -27.26 -22.37
C ALA A 51 -25.38 -26.14 -21.36
N MET A 52 -26.35 -25.25 -21.61
CA MET A 52 -26.71 -24.19 -20.66
C MET A 52 -27.27 -24.76 -19.35
N ARG A 53 -28.07 -25.83 -19.43
CA ARG A 53 -28.56 -26.54 -18.24
C ARG A 53 -27.43 -27.16 -17.43
N MET A 54 -26.44 -27.78 -18.08
CA MET A 54 -25.27 -28.36 -17.42
C MET A 54 -24.39 -27.29 -16.77
N LYS A 55 -24.24 -26.13 -17.42
CA LYS A 55 -23.57 -24.95 -16.87
C LYS A 55 -24.21 -24.48 -15.56
N GLU A 56 -25.54 -24.37 -15.52
CA GLU A 56 -26.27 -23.99 -14.29
C GLU A 56 -26.07 -24.98 -13.14
N LYS A 57 -25.94 -26.28 -13.46
CA LYS A 57 -25.63 -27.34 -12.50
C LYS A 57 -24.15 -27.38 -12.07
N LYS A 58 -23.30 -26.52 -12.64
CA LYS A 58 -21.84 -26.50 -12.45
C LYS A 58 -21.13 -27.75 -12.97
N GLU A 59 -21.77 -28.48 -13.90
CA GLU A 59 -21.18 -29.62 -14.61
C GLU A 59 -20.43 -29.11 -15.85
N TYR A 60 -19.29 -28.46 -15.62
CA TYR A 60 -18.57 -27.69 -16.65
C TYR A 60 -18.01 -28.55 -17.79
N ASP A 61 -17.52 -29.76 -17.50
CA ASP A 61 -16.96 -30.66 -18.52
C ASP A 61 -18.04 -31.15 -19.50
N ALA A 62 -19.21 -31.53 -18.96
CA ALA A 62 -20.36 -31.96 -19.77
C ALA A 62 -20.89 -30.81 -20.63
N ALA A 63 -20.99 -29.60 -20.05
CA ALA A 63 -21.40 -28.42 -20.80
C ALA A 63 -20.43 -28.08 -21.93
N PHE A 64 -19.13 -28.16 -21.69
CA PHE A 64 -18.10 -27.92 -22.71
C PHE A 64 -18.21 -28.91 -23.87
N GLY A 65 -18.30 -30.21 -23.60
CA GLY A 65 -18.46 -31.23 -24.65
C GLY A 65 -19.74 -31.06 -25.47
N LEU A 66 -20.84 -30.66 -24.84
CA LEU A 66 -22.10 -30.35 -25.55
C LEU A 66 -21.96 -29.11 -26.46
N LEU A 67 -21.19 -28.11 -26.04
CA LEU A 67 -20.88 -26.95 -26.88
C LEU A 67 -19.96 -27.30 -28.05
N GLU A 68 -19.00 -28.22 -27.89
CA GLU A 68 -18.19 -28.72 -28.99
C GLU A 68 -19.05 -29.40 -30.06
N HIS A 69 -20.02 -30.23 -29.65
CA HIS A 69 -21.01 -30.80 -30.59
C HIS A 69 -21.86 -29.74 -31.30
N CYS A 70 -22.17 -28.62 -30.62
CA CYS A 70 -22.84 -27.50 -31.28
C CYS A 70 -21.97 -26.92 -32.41
N LEU A 71 -20.66 -26.83 -32.21
CA LEU A 71 -19.72 -26.36 -33.24
C LEU A 71 -19.44 -27.39 -34.33
N ASP A 72 -19.55 -28.70 -34.05
CA ASP A 72 -19.49 -29.74 -35.10
C ASP A 72 -20.67 -29.61 -36.07
N ILE A 73 -21.85 -29.29 -35.55
CA ILE A 73 -23.07 -29.11 -36.35
C ILE A 73 -23.04 -27.76 -37.09
N HIS A 74 -22.63 -26.71 -36.39
CA HIS A 74 -22.57 -25.35 -36.92
C HIS A 74 -21.28 -24.63 -36.47
N PRO A 75 -20.19 -24.75 -37.25
CA PRO A 75 -18.87 -24.22 -36.87
C PRO A 75 -18.81 -22.70 -36.63
N ASN A 76 -19.76 -21.96 -37.20
CA ASN A 76 -19.83 -20.49 -37.14
C ASN A 76 -20.91 -20.00 -36.16
N ALA A 77 -21.48 -20.89 -35.34
CA ALA A 77 -22.51 -20.53 -34.37
C ALA A 77 -21.96 -19.58 -33.29
N SER A 78 -22.29 -18.29 -33.41
CA SER A 78 -21.75 -17.23 -32.55
C SER A 78 -22.10 -17.39 -31.06
N SER A 79 -23.28 -17.93 -30.73
CA SER A 79 -23.69 -18.26 -29.35
C SER A 79 -22.84 -19.38 -28.74
N ALA A 80 -22.59 -20.46 -29.49
CA ALA A 80 -21.75 -21.55 -29.00
C ALA A 80 -20.27 -21.12 -28.89
N LEU A 81 -19.77 -20.36 -29.88
CA LEU A 81 -18.41 -19.79 -29.83
C LEU A 81 -18.21 -18.85 -28.64
N TYR A 82 -19.20 -18.01 -28.33
CA TYR A 82 -19.16 -17.12 -27.16
C TYR A 82 -19.11 -17.94 -25.86
N GLU A 83 -19.99 -18.92 -25.69
CA GLU A 83 -20.00 -19.75 -24.48
C GLU A 83 -18.68 -20.53 -24.30
N ILE A 84 -18.18 -21.18 -25.36
CA ILE A 84 -16.86 -21.85 -25.32
C ILE A 84 -15.73 -20.89 -24.97
N SER A 85 -15.79 -19.64 -25.44
CA SER A 85 -14.79 -18.65 -25.06
C SER A 85 -14.73 -18.44 -23.54
N GLN A 86 -15.88 -18.39 -22.87
CA GLN A 86 -15.96 -18.22 -21.42
C GLN A 86 -15.38 -19.44 -20.68
N TYR A 87 -15.60 -20.66 -21.19
CA TYR A 87 -15.00 -21.87 -20.64
C TYR A 87 -13.48 -21.87 -20.75
N TYR A 88 -12.94 -21.53 -21.92
CA TYR A 88 -11.49 -21.41 -22.08
C TYR A 88 -10.91 -20.34 -21.15
N MET A 89 -11.60 -19.22 -20.93
CA MET A 89 -11.19 -18.20 -19.96
C MET A 89 -11.18 -18.75 -18.52
N PHE A 90 -12.23 -19.48 -18.12
CA PHE A 90 -12.31 -20.13 -16.80
C PHE A 90 -11.17 -21.14 -16.58
N LEU A 91 -10.85 -21.92 -17.61
CA LEU A 91 -9.74 -22.89 -17.60
C LEU A 91 -8.36 -22.26 -17.76
N ARG A 92 -8.27 -20.92 -17.76
CA ARG A 92 -7.03 -20.13 -17.98
C ARG A 92 -6.35 -20.38 -19.33
N GLN A 93 -7.08 -20.90 -20.31
CA GLN A 93 -6.65 -21.07 -21.70
C GLN A 93 -6.99 -19.81 -22.51
N VAL A 94 -6.36 -18.70 -22.13
CA VAL A 94 -6.68 -17.36 -22.66
C VAL A 94 -6.57 -17.26 -24.19
N PRO A 95 -5.53 -17.79 -24.87
CA PRO A 95 -5.42 -17.68 -26.33
C PRO A 95 -6.58 -18.35 -27.10
N GLN A 96 -7.00 -19.55 -26.65
CA GLN A 96 -8.10 -20.29 -27.27
C GLN A 96 -9.43 -19.56 -27.08
N GLY A 97 -9.69 -19.08 -25.85
CA GLY A 97 -10.91 -18.33 -25.55
C GLY A 97 -10.98 -17.02 -26.33
N GLN A 98 -9.86 -16.30 -26.46
CA GLN A 98 -9.79 -15.09 -27.26
C GLN A 98 -10.13 -15.36 -28.73
N ALA A 99 -9.52 -16.39 -29.34
CA ALA A 99 -9.79 -16.76 -30.72
C ALA A 99 -11.26 -17.15 -30.95
N ALA A 100 -11.88 -17.86 -30.01
CA ALA A 100 -13.30 -18.20 -30.07
C ALA A 100 -14.19 -16.95 -29.96
N LEU A 101 -13.85 -16.02 -29.06
CA LEU A 101 -14.59 -14.77 -28.86
C LEU A 101 -14.46 -13.82 -30.06
N GLU A 102 -13.27 -13.70 -30.66
CA GLU A 102 -13.04 -12.93 -31.89
C GLU A 102 -13.90 -13.46 -33.05
N LYS A 103 -14.04 -14.78 -33.18
CA LYS A 103 -14.97 -15.41 -34.15
C LYS A 103 -16.43 -15.11 -33.81
N ALA A 104 -16.83 -15.23 -32.54
CA ALA A 104 -18.19 -14.92 -32.11
C ALA A 104 -18.60 -13.48 -32.47
N VAL A 105 -17.71 -12.50 -32.23
CA VAL A 105 -17.91 -11.10 -32.65
C VAL A 105 -17.92 -10.97 -34.17
N THR A 106 -17.05 -11.68 -34.89
CA THR A 106 -17.00 -11.62 -36.36
C THR A 106 -18.30 -12.13 -37.01
N TYR A 107 -18.90 -13.20 -36.47
CA TYR A 107 -20.12 -13.82 -37.01
C TYR A 107 -21.41 -13.17 -36.50
N ALA A 108 -21.42 -12.60 -35.28
CA ALA A 108 -22.55 -11.83 -34.77
C ALA A 108 -22.12 -10.42 -34.33
N PRO A 109 -21.72 -9.55 -35.27
CA PRO A 109 -21.18 -8.25 -34.91
C PRO A 109 -22.26 -7.24 -34.48
N ASP A 110 -23.56 -7.56 -34.63
CA ASP A 110 -24.69 -6.81 -34.03
C ASP A 110 -24.98 -7.21 -32.57
N ASN A 111 -24.26 -8.18 -32.01
CA ASN A 111 -24.39 -8.53 -30.60
C ASN A 111 -23.45 -7.66 -29.75
N TYR A 112 -24.02 -6.64 -29.10
CA TYR A 112 -23.28 -5.71 -28.25
C TYR A 112 -22.46 -6.41 -27.16
N TRP A 113 -23.02 -7.43 -26.50
CA TRP A 113 -22.39 -8.10 -25.38
C TRP A 113 -21.15 -8.89 -25.77
N TYR A 114 -21.14 -9.48 -26.97
CA TYR A 114 -19.96 -10.20 -27.48
C TYR A 114 -18.82 -9.21 -27.74
N SER A 115 -19.11 -8.08 -28.41
CA SER A 115 -18.11 -7.04 -28.64
C SER A 115 -17.61 -6.44 -27.33
N GLN A 116 -18.50 -6.20 -26.36
CA GLN A 116 -18.13 -5.69 -25.03
C GLN A 116 -17.22 -6.67 -24.30
N GLY A 117 -17.54 -7.97 -24.29
CA GLY A 117 -16.70 -8.99 -23.70
C GLY A 117 -15.30 -9.05 -24.32
N LEU A 118 -15.21 -8.87 -25.64
CA LEU A 118 -13.92 -8.84 -26.34
C LEU A 118 -13.11 -7.58 -26.03
N VAL A 119 -13.77 -6.42 -25.92
CA VAL A 119 -13.12 -5.19 -25.45
C VAL A 119 -12.54 -5.39 -24.05
N SER A 120 -13.32 -5.95 -23.11
CA SER A 120 -12.85 -6.19 -21.75
C SER A 120 -11.65 -7.14 -21.71
N LEU A 121 -11.65 -8.19 -22.55
CA LEU A 121 -10.52 -9.10 -22.68
C LEU A 121 -9.26 -8.38 -23.19
N TYR A 122 -9.38 -7.57 -24.25
CA TYR A 122 -8.26 -6.78 -24.75
C TYR A 122 -7.72 -5.79 -23.71
N GLN A 123 -8.59 -5.15 -22.93
CA GLN A 123 -8.16 -4.27 -21.83
C GLN A 123 -7.40 -5.03 -20.74
N GLN A 124 -7.85 -6.22 -20.34
CA GLN A 124 -7.16 -7.06 -19.36
C GLN A 124 -5.76 -7.51 -19.83
N GLN A 125 -5.61 -7.76 -21.14
CA GLN A 125 -4.34 -8.12 -21.75
C GLN A 125 -3.46 -6.91 -22.11
N ASN A 126 -3.92 -5.69 -21.82
CA ASN A 126 -3.28 -4.44 -22.22
C ASN A 126 -3.12 -4.28 -23.75
N GLU A 127 -3.95 -4.96 -24.55
CA GLU A 127 -4.00 -4.85 -26.02
C GLU A 127 -4.88 -3.65 -26.45
N LEU A 128 -4.50 -2.45 -25.99
CA LEU A 128 -5.33 -1.25 -26.10
C LEU A 128 -5.65 -0.84 -27.55
N ASP A 129 -4.74 -1.03 -28.50
CA ASP A 129 -4.97 -0.67 -29.91
C ASP A 129 -6.10 -1.50 -30.56
N LYS A 130 -6.22 -2.78 -30.19
CA LYS A 130 -7.31 -3.65 -30.66
C LYS A 130 -8.62 -3.26 -30.00
N ALA A 131 -8.61 -2.97 -28.69
CA ALA A 131 -9.76 -2.46 -27.97
C ALA A 131 -10.30 -1.17 -28.60
N VAL A 132 -9.43 -0.18 -28.86
CA VAL A 132 -9.80 1.09 -29.51
C VAL A 132 -10.41 0.85 -30.89
N THR A 133 -9.78 0.00 -31.71
CA THR A 133 -10.29 -0.33 -33.04
C THR A 133 -11.71 -0.90 -32.97
N LEU A 134 -11.95 -1.86 -32.08
CA LEU A 134 -13.26 -2.48 -31.90
C LEU A 134 -14.29 -1.49 -31.35
N LEU A 135 -13.90 -0.66 -30.37
CA LEU A 135 -14.75 0.38 -29.80
C LEU A 135 -15.19 1.40 -30.85
N GLU A 136 -14.28 1.85 -31.73
CA GLU A 136 -14.63 2.75 -32.83
C GLU A 136 -15.58 2.12 -33.86
N GLU A 137 -15.53 0.79 -34.04
CA GLU A 137 -16.53 0.06 -34.83
C GLU A 137 -17.88 -0.06 -34.09
N MET A 138 -17.87 -0.19 -32.77
CA MET A 138 -19.07 -0.28 -31.93
C MET A 138 -19.85 1.04 -31.89
N VAL A 139 -19.19 2.20 -31.83
CA VAL A 139 -19.86 3.52 -31.69
C VAL A 139 -20.94 3.80 -32.74
N PRO A 140 -20.71 3.64 -34.06
CA PRO A 140 -21.74 3.85 -35.07
C PRO A 140 -22.76 2.70 -35.14
N ARG A 141 -22.40 1.50 -34.68
CA ARG A 141 -23.24 0.30 -34.74
C ARG A 141 -24.27 0.24 -33.62
N PHE A 142 -23.91 0.76 -32.45
CA PHE A 142 -24.75 0.81 -31.27
C PHE A 142 -25.00 2.27 -30.85
N PRO A 143 -25.75 3.06 -31.64
CA PRO A 143 -25.90 4.49 -31.42
C PRO A 143 -26.58 4.85 -30.09
N THR A 144 -27.37 3.93 -29.52
CA THR A 144 -28.05 4.09 -28.23
C THR A 144 -27.18 3.74 -27.03
N LYS A 145 -26.02 3.11 -27.24
CA LYS A 145 -25.06 2.73 -26.19
C LYS A 145 -23.97 3.78 -26.07
N GLN A 146 -23.72 4.23 -24.85
CA GLN A 146 -22.73 5.27 -24.54
C GLN A 146 -21.43 4.69 -24.02
N ASP A 147 -21.48 3.47 -23.44
CA ASP A 147 -20.33 2.77 -22.88
C ASP A 147 -19.12 2.71 -23.83
N PRO A 148 -19.28 2.51 -25.16
CA PRO A 148 -18.12 2.49 -26.04
C PRO A 148 -17.34 3.81 -26.06
N LEU A 149 -18.03 4.95 -25.96
CA LEU A 149 -17.38 6.26 -25.91
C LEU A 149 -16.70 6.51 -24.56
N PHE A 150 -17.30 6.07 -23.45
CA PHE A 150 -16.65 6.14 -22.14
C PHE A 150 -15.41 5.25 -22.06
N ASN A 151 -15.45 4.05 -22.65
CA ASN A 151 -14.29 3.17 -22.73
C ASN A 151 -13.18 3.79 -23.60
N LEU A 152 -13.52 4.45 -24.72
CA LEU A 152 -12.55 5.20 -25.52
C LEU A 152 -11.94 6.36 -24.71
N LEU A 153 -12.74 7.06 -23.92
CA LEU A 153 -12.28 8.15 -23.07
C LEU A 153 -11.24 7.67 -22.04
N ASP A 154 -11.53 6.57 -21.34
CA ASP A 154 -10.59 5.94 -20.39
C ASP A 154 -9.29 5.52 -21.08
N ILE A 155 -9.38 4.81 -22.22
CA ILE A 155 -8.20 4.34 -22.93
C ILE A 155 -7.37 5.51 -23.47
N TYR A 156 -7.98 6.51 -24.11
CA TYR A 156 -7.26 7.67 -24.64
C TYR A 156 -6.68 8.54 -23.53
N GLY A 157 -7.37 8.68 -22.40
CA GLY A 157 -6.86 9.38 -21.21
C GLY A 157 -5.60 8.73 -20.65
N ARG A 158 -5.60 7.40 -20.48
CA ARG A 158 -4.41 6.63 -20.02
C ARG A 158 -3.24 6.69 -20.99
N GLN A 159 -3.52 6.82 -22.29
CA GLN A 159 -2.49 6.98 -23.32
C GLN A 159 -2.06 8.44 -23.51
N GLU A 160 -2.60 9.39 -22.74
CA GLU A 160 -2.36 10.83 -22.85
C GLU A 160 -2.63 11.38 -24.27
N LYS A 161 -3.53 10.73 -25.02
CA LYS A 161 -3.94 11.16 -26.37
C LYS A 161 -4.98 12.25 -26.28
N TYR A 162 -4.58 13.41 -25.76
CA TYR A 162 -5.49 14.52 -25.42
C TYR A 162 -6.40 14.98 -26.57
N SER A 163 -5.91 14.96 -27.81
CA SER A 163 -6.74 15.30 -28.99
C SER A 163 -7.90 14.32 -29.20
N ASP A 164 -7.66 13.03 -29.00
CA ASP A 164 -8.66 11.97 -29.15
C ASP A 164 -9.64 11.96 -27.98
N VAL A 165 -9.17 12.30 -26.77
CA VAL A 165 -9.99 12.57 -25.59
C VAL A 165 -10.99 13.70 -25.89
N ILE A 166 -10.53 14.85 -26.36
CA ILE A 166 -11.40 15.99 -26.73
C ILE A 166 -12.39 15.61 -27.83
N SER A 167 -11.95 14.89 -28.87
CA SER A 167 -12.84 14.39 -29.92
C SER A 167 -13.94 13.48 -29.38
N THR A 168 -13.59 12.60 -28.43
CA THR A 168 -14.52 11.67 -27.78
C THR A 168 -15.49 12.41 -26.85
N LEU A 169 -15.04 13.40 -26.08
CA LEU A 169 -15.88 14.27 -25.27
C LEU A 169 -16.89 15.05 -26.12
N ASN A 170 -16.46 15.61 -27.26
CA ASN A 170 -17.36 16.28 -28.21
C ASN A 170 -18.43 15.32 -28.77
N ARG A 171 -18.08 14.06 -29.02
CA ARG A 171 -19.03 13.02 -29.48
C ARG A 171 -20.03 12.64 -28.38
N LEU A 172 -19.57 12.54 -27.13
CA LEU A 172 -20.41 12.32 -25.96
C LEU A 172 -21.38 13.48 -25.76
N GLU A 173 -20.89 14.71 -25.80
CA GLU A 173 -21.71 15.92 -25.65
C GLU A 173 -22.78 16.02 -26.75
N LYS A 174 -22.46 15.67 -28.00
CA LYS A 174 -23.46 15.63 -29.07
C LYS A 174 -24.59 14.63 -28.81
N ARG A 175 -24.34 13.56 -28.05
CA ARG A 175 -25.33 12.52 -27.71
C ARG A 175 -26.11 12.84 -26.43
N LEU A 176 -25.41 13.36 -25.43
CA LEU A 176 -25.92 13.59 -24.08
C LEU A 176 -26.48 15.00 -23.89
N GLY A 177 -26.12 15.92 -24.78
CA GLY A 177 -26.20 17.35 -24.50
C GLY A 177 -25.00 17.83 -23.70
N LYS A 178 -24.81 19.15 -23.70
CA LYS A 178 -23.84 19.82 -22.84
C LYS A 178 -24.24 19.64 -21.38
N ASN A 179 -23.27 19.32 -20.55
CA ASN A 179 -23.45 19.17 -19.11
C ASN A 179 -22.12 19.50 -18.40
N GLU A 180 -22.24 19.82 -17.12
CA GLU A 180 -21.11 20.15 -16.23
C GLU A 180 -19.95 19.17 -16.35
N GLN A 181 -20.23 17.86 -16.28
CA GLN A 181 -19.21 16.83 -16.22
C GLN A 181 -18.32 16.82 -17.46
N LEU A 182 -18.93 16.86 -18.65
CA LEU A 182 -18.18 16.84 -19.91
C LEU A 182 -17.39 18.14 -20.12
N SER A 183 -17.97 19.29 -19.78
CA SER A 183 -17.30 20.59 -19.90
C SER A 183 -16.13 20.73 -18.93
N MET A 184 -16.27 20.29 -17.68
CA MET A 184 -15.17 20.28 -16.71
C MET A 184 -14.05 19.34 -17.13
N GLU A 185 -14.36 18.20 -17.74
CA GLU A 185 -13.34 17.29 -18.25
C GLU A 185 -12.58 17.92 -19.43
N LYS A 186 -13.29 18.53 -20.39
CA LYS A 186 -12.63 19.27 -21.48
C LYS A 186 -11.73 20.38 -20.96
N PHE A 187 -12.20 21.15 -19.98
CA PHE A 187 -11.44 22.20 -19.33
C PHE A 187 -10.10 21.66 -18.79
N ARG A 188 -10.14 20.58 -18.01
CA ARG A 188 -8.93 19.93 -17.46
C ARG A 188 -7.98 19.46 -18.56
N ILE A 189 -8.50 18.83 -19.61
CA ILE A 189 -7.68 18.35 -20.73
C ILE A 189 -7.05 19.54 -21.47
N TYR A 190 -7.76 20.65 -21.66
CA TYR A 190 -7.18 21.85 -22.27
C TYR A 190 -6.06 22.46 -21.42
N LEU A 191 -6.18 22.48 -20.09
CA LEU A 191 -5.09 22.88 -19.21
C LEU A 191 -3.86 21.96 -19.33
N GLN A 192 -4.07 20.64 -19.38
CA GLN A 192 -2.97 19.68 -19.61
C GLN A 192 -2.30 19.87 -20.97
N MET A 193 -3.08 20.22 -22.00
CA MET A 193 -2.56 20.58 -23.32
C MET A 193 -1.86 21.96 -23.36
N LYS A 194 -1.91 22.74 -22.28
CA LYS A 194 -1.49 24.15 -22.23
C LYS A 194 -2.20 25.02 -23.28
N ASP A 195 -3.45 24.68 -23.61
CA ASP A 195 -4.32 25.46 -24.48
C ASP A 195 -5.24 26.35 -23.63
N ASP A 196 -4.61 27.32 -22.94
CA ASP A 196 -5.27 28.18 -21.97
C ASP A 196 -6.45 28.95 -22.57
N LYS A 197 -6.42 29.22 -23.88
CA LYS A 197 -7.52 29.87 -24.59
C LYS A 197 -8.78 29.02 -24.63
N LYS A 198 -8.66 27.72 -24.93
CA LYS A 198 -9.82 26.82 -24.96
C LYS A 198 -10.26 26.43 -23.55
N ALA A 199 -9.31 26.27 -22.62
CA ALA A 199 -9.64 26.09 -21.21
C ALA A 199 -10.49 27.28 -20.71
N PHE A 200 -10.03 28.51 -20.98
CA PHE A 200 -10.76 29.72 -20.64
C PHE A 200 -12.17 29.76 -21.24
N GLN A 201 -12.33 29.45 -22.52
CA GLN A 201 -13.64 29.41 -23.18
C GLN A 201 -14.60 28.40 -22.54
N GLU A 202 -14.09 27.23 -22.16
CA GLU A 202 -14.91 26.17 -21.57
C GLU A 202 -15.41 26.56 -20.17
N ILE A 203 -14.52 27.12 -19.33
CA ILE A 203 -14.91 27.57 -17.98
C ILE A 203 -15.78 28.82 -18.00
N GLU A 204 -15.53 29.78 -18.91
CA GLU A 204 -16.39 30.95 -19.12
C GLU A 204 -17.80 30.50 -19.56
N SER A 205 -17.87 29.49 -20.42
CA SER A 205 -19.16 28.92 -20.82
C SER A 205 -19.90 28.26 -19.66
N LEU A 206 -19.19 27.62 -18.72
CA LEU A 206 -19.78 27.06 -17.50
C LEU A 206 -20.28 28.14 -16.54
N VAL A 207 -19.52 29.22 -16.32
CA VAL A 207 -19.95 30.36 -15.51
C VAL A 207 -21.22 31.01 -16.06
N ASN A 208 -21.33 31.15 -17.38
CA ASN A 208 -22.50 31.72 -18.03
C ASN A 208 -23.74 30.81 -17.97
N GLU A 209 -23.55 29.49 -18.02
CA GLU A 209 -24.64 28.51 -17.99
C GLU A 209 -25.13 28.24 -16.56
N TYR A 210 -24.22 28.29 -15.58
CA TYR A 210 -24.48 28.04 -14.17
C TYR A 210 -24.04 29.24 -13.29
N PRO A 211 -24.63 30.43 -13.47
CA PRO A 211 -24.17 31.65 -12.80
C PRO A 211 -24.37 31.66 -11.28
N ALA A 212 -25.19 30.75 -10.75
CA ALA A 212 -25.40 30.56 -9.32
C ALA A 212 -24.36 29.65 -8.66
N ASP A 213 -23.62 28.86 -9.45
CA ASP A 213 -22.58 27.98 -8.92
C ASP A 213 -21.24 28.73 -8.86
N MET A 214 -20.92 29.24 -7.66
CA MET A 214 -19.74 30.06 -7.43
C MET A 214 -18.43 29.30 -7.66
N ARG A 215 -18.44 27.96 -7.69
CA ARG A 215 -17.23 27.15 -7.91
C ARG A 215 -16.57 27.49 -9.24
N TYR A 216 -17.36 27.66 -10.31
CA TYR A 216 -16.80 28.01 -11.62
C TYR A 216 -16.25 29.43 -11.67
N GLN A 217 -16.83 30.35 -10.89
CA GLN A 217 -16.33 31.72 -10.79
C GLN A 217 -14.96 31.75 -10.12
N VAL A 218 -14.72 30.91 -9.09
CA VAL A 218 -13.39 30.74 -8.48
C VAL A 218 -12.41 30.16 -9.50
N ILE A 219 -12.77 29.06 -10.19
CA ILE A 219 -11.89 28.42 -11.18
C ILE A 219 -11.56 29.39 -12.34
N LEU A 220 -12.53 30.18 -12.79
CA LEU A 220 -12.30 31.23 -13.78
C LEU A 220 -11.28 32.27 -13.27
N GLY A 221 -11.38 32.67 -12.01
CA GLY A 221 -10.38 33.51 -11.34
C GLY A 221 -8.99 32.88 -11.32
N ASP A 222 -8.88 31.59 -10.99
CA ASP A 222 -7.60 30.87 -10.97
C ASP A 222 -6.96 30.84 -12.36
N VAL A 223 -7.78 30.63 -13.40
CA VAL A 223 -7.34 30.65 -14.80
C VAL A 223 -6.90 32.06 -15.20
N TYR A 224 -7.59 33.12 -14.77
CA TYR A 224 -7.15 34.49 -15.00
C TYR A 224 -5.78 34.74 -14.34
N LEU A 225 -5.62 34.33 -13.08
CA LEU A 225 -4.40 34.50 -12.32
C LEU A 225 -3.19 33.81 -12.99
N GLN A 226 -3.36 32.55 -13.39
CA GLN A 226 -2.34 31.78 -14.11
C GLN A 226 -1.94 32.43 -15.45
N ASN A 227 -2.86 33.12 -16.12
CA ASN A 227 -2.62 33.83 -17.37
C ASN A 227 -2.12 35.28 -17.16
N GLY A 228 -1.79 35.67 -15.92
CA GLY A 228 -1.29 37.01 -15.59
C GLY A 228 -2.35 38.12 -15.60
N LYS A 229 -3.63 37.75 -15.70
CA LYS A 229 -4.78 38.67 -15.67
C LYS A 229 -5.21 38.92 -14.22
N GLN A 230 -4.36 39.66 -13.51
CA GLN A 230 -4.50 39.85 -12.07
C GLN A 230 -5.77 40.63 -11.67
N GLU A 231 -6.15 41.65 -12.45
CA GLU A 231 -7.35 42.46 -12.16
C GLU A 231 -8.61 41.60 -12.30
N GLU A 232 -8.75 40.85 -13.40
CA GLU A 232 -9.92 39.98 -13.62
C GLU A 232 -9.99 38.83 -12.62
N ALA A 233 -8.85 38.28 -12.19
CA ALA A 233 -8.80 37.28 -11.14
C ALA A 233 -9.34 37.83 -9.81
N TYR A 234 -8.85 39.02 -9.42
CA TYR A 234 -9.29 39.68 -8.20
C TYR A 234 -10.80 39.97 -8.20
N GLU A 235 -11.33 40.50 -9.30
CA GLU A 235 -12.77 40.74 -9.46
C GLU A 235 -13.59 39.45 -9.36
N ALA A 236 -13.11 38.36 -9.96
CA ALA A 236 -13.78 37.06 -9.91
C ALA A 236 -13.86 36.52 -8.46
N TYR A 237 -12.76 36.57 -7.71
CA TYR A 237 -12.75 36.15 -6.30
C TYR A 237 -13.60 37.06 -5.43
N GLN A 238 -13.49 38.38 -5.60
CA GLN A 238 -14.26 39.35 -4.85
C GLN A 238 -15.77 39.17 -5.07
N LYS A 239 -16.18 38.86 -6.30
CA LYS A 239 -17.58 38.55 -6.62
C LYS A 239 -18.08 37.36 -5.81
N VAL A 240 -17.30 36.27 -5.72
CA VAL A 240 -17.67 35.11 -4.91
C VAL A 240 -17.75 35.48 -3.43
N LEU A 241 -16.70 36.13 -2.89
CA LEU A 241 -16.64 36.49 -1.47
C LEU A 241 -17.69 37.55 -1.05
N SER A 242 -18.26 38.30 -1.99
CA SER A 242 -19.37 39.21 -1.72
C SER A 242 -20.70 38.49 -1.47
N VAL A 243 -20.86 37.29 -2.03
CA VAL A 243 -22.07 36.45 -1.88
C VAL A 243 -21.85 35.38 -0.80
N GLU A 244 -20.68 34.77 -0.79
CA GLU A 244 -20.25 33.71 0.12
C GLU A 244 -18.93 34.12 0.82
N PRO A 245 -18.99 34.97 1.86
CA PRO A 245 -17.79 35.47 2.54
C PRO A 245 -16.92 34.39 3.19
N ASP A 246 -17.50 33.21 3.44
CA ASP A 246 -16.85 32.04 4.02
C ASP A 246 -16.54 30.93 3.00
N ASN A 247 -16.63 31.20 1.69
CA ASN A 247 -16.30 30.23 0.65
C ASN A 247 -14.81 29.84 0.72
N PRO A 248 -14.46 28.59 1.09
CA PRO A 248 -13.06 28.22 1.30
C PRO A 248 -12.22 28.27 0.03
N MET A 249 -12.81 27.92 -1.12
CA MET A 249 -12.08 27.93 -2.39
C MET A 249 -11.73 29.37 -2.79
N ALA A 250 -12.68 30.29 -2.69
CA ALA A 250 -12.44 31.70 -2.99
C ALA A 250 -11.46 32.36 -2.02
N LEU A 251 -11.54 32.06 -0.72
CA LEU A 251 -10.59 32.56 0.28
C LEU A 251 -9.17 32.05 -0.02
N PHE A 252 -9.02 30.76 -0.35
CA PHE A 252 -7.72 30.18 -0.67
C PHE A 252 -7.16 30.75 -1.99
N SER A 253 -7.96 30.81 -3.06
CA SER A 253 -7.54 31.41 -4.33
C SER A 253 -7.19 32.91 -4.19
N MET A 254 -7.91 33.65 -3.34
CA MET A 254 -7.58 35.04 -3.02
C MET A 254 -6.28 35.13 -2.19
N ALA A 255 -6.01 34.18 -1.29
CA ALA A 255 -4.71 34.08 -0.62
C ALA A 255 -3.60 33.91 -1.67
N SER A 256 -3.69 32.92 -2.55
CA SER A 256 -2.70 32.70 -3.63
C SER A 256 -2.50 33.93 -4.52
N TYR A 257 -3.57 34.69 -4.80
CA TYR A 257 -3.46 35.99 -5.48
C TYR A 257 -2.59 36.99 -4.70
N TYR A 258 -2.82 37.13 -3.40
CA TYR A 258 -2.02 38.03 -2.56
C TYR A 258 -0.57 37.58 -2.42
N GLU A 259 -0.31 36.27 -2.39
CA GLU A 259 1.03 35.72 -2.41
C GLU A 259 1.77 36.09 -3.71
N GLN A 260 1.14 35.85 -4.87
CA GLN A 260 1.74 36.15 -6.17
C GLN A 260 1.97 37.65 -6.40
N THR A 261 1.14 38.50 -5.79
CA THR A 261 1.28 39.97 -5.85
C THR A 261 2.16 40.55 -4.73
N GLY A 262 2.70 39.71 -3.84
CA GLY A 262 3.63 40.12 -2.77
C GLY A 262 2.98 40.80 -1.56
N GLN A 263 1.67 40.66 -1.39
CA GLN A 263 0.88 41.27 -0.31
C GLN A 263 0.78 40.31 0.89
N LYS A 264 1.88 40.14 1.63
CA LYS A 264 2.02 39.11 2.68
C LYS A 264 0.98 39.24 3.81
N GLU A 265 0.63 40.45 4.21
CA GLU A 265 -0.35 40.67 5.29
C GLU A 265 -1.75 40.20 4.88
N LEU A 266 -2.15 40.49 3.63
CA LEU A 266 -3.45 40.09 3.10
C LEU A 266 -3.50 38.59 2.82
N TYR A 267 -2.40 37.99 2.37
CA TYR A 267 -2.26 36.53 2.28
C TYR A 267 -2.58 35.85 3.61
N GLN A 268 -1.91 36.29 4.68
CA GLN A 268 -2.13 35.75 6.03
C GLN A 268 -3.57 35.96 6.50
N GLN A 269 -4.13 37.15 6.26
CA GLN A 269 -5.51 37.44 6.63
C GLN A 269 -6.53 36.51 5.94
N GLN A 270 -6.34 36.18 4.66
CA GLN A 270 -7.24 35.26 3.94
C GLN A 270 -7.10 33.83 4.47
N LEU A 271 -5.87 33.36 4.72
CA LEU A 271 -5.64 32.05 5.33
C LEU A 271 -6.26 31.96 6.72
N ASP A 272 -6.12 32.98 7.56
CA ASP A 272 -6.72 33.01 8.90
C ASP A 272 -8.25 32.95 8.83
N THR A 273 -8.84 33.71 7.91
CA THR A 273 -10.29 33.72 7.70
C THR A 273 -10.80 32.34 7.29
N LEU A 274 -10.02 31.56 6.55
CA LEU A 274 -10.35 30.19 6.16
C LEU A 274 -10.12 29.19 7.30
N LEU A 275 -8.91 29.17 7.85
CA LEU A 275 -8.44 28.12 8.77
C LEU A 275 -9.08 28.24 10.16
N LEU A 276 -9.37 29.47 10.62
CA LEU A 276 -9.99 29.71 11.93
C LEU A 276 -11.53 29.69 11.90
N ASN A 277 -12.13 29.63 10.71
CA ASN A 277 -13.58 29.60 10.59
C ASN A 277 -14.14 28.22 10.94
N LYS A 278 -15.06 28.18 11.91
CA LYS A 278 -15.70 26.95 12.40
C LYS A 278 -16.67 26.30 11.41
N LYS A 279 -17.15 27.03 10.41
CA LYS A 279 -18.02 26.49 9.36
C LYS A 279 -17.24 25.72 8.29
N VAL A 280 -15.92 25.97 8.18
CA VAL A 280 -15.06 25.28 7.22
C VAL A 280 -14.73 23.89 7.77
N THR A 281 -14.98 22.85 6.97
CA THR A 281 -14.76 21.46 7.41
C THR A 281 -13.28 21.17 7.69
N PRO A 282 -12.96 20.24 8.61
CA PRO A 282 -11.59 19.82 8.86
C PRO A 282 -10.86 19.36 7.59
N ASP A 283 -11.53 18.58 6.72
CA ASP A 283 -10.97 18.12 5.44
C ASP A 283 -10.49 19.27 4.56
N THR A 284 -11.28 20.35 4.45
CA THR A 284 -10.89 21.53 3.66
C THR A 284 -9.68 22.23 4.26
N LYS A 285 -9.64 22.39 5.59
CA LYS A 285 -8.48 22.99 6.28
C LYS A 285 -7.21 22.16 6.08
N ILE A 286 -7.33 20.83 6.11
CA ILE A 286 -6.24 19.90 5.87
C ILE A 286 -5.73 19.99 4.43
N SER A 287 -6.63 20.06 3.43
CA SER A 287 -6.23 20.24 2.03
C SER A 287 -5.44 21.53 1.84
N VAL A 288 -5.89 22.63 2.44
CA VAL A 288 -5.19 23.93 2.42
C VAL A 288 -3.83 23.82 3.10
N MET A 289 -3.76 23.28 4.33
CA MET A 289 -2.50 23.13 5.06
C MET A 289 -1.49 22.23 4.34
N ARG A 290 -1.94 21.16 3.68
CA ARG A 290 -1.06 20.32 2.85
C ARG A 290 -0.46 21.11 1.69
N GLN A 291 -1.25 21.96 1.03
CA GLN A 291 -0.76 22.81 -0.05
C GLN A 291 0.28 23.82 0.47
N VAL A 292 -0.01 24.51 1.58
CA VAL A 292 0.92 25.44 2.23
C VAL A 292 2.23 24.74 2.63
N ILE A 293 2.16 23.52 3.17
CA ILE A 293 3.37 22.72 3.48
C ILE A 293 4.17 22.47 2.21
N VAL A 294 3.54 22.00 1.13
CA VAL A 294 4.25 21.70 -0.14
C VAL A 294 4.90 22.94 -0.72
N GLU A 295 4.20 24.07 -0.74
CA GLU A 295 4.72 25.35 -1.23
C GLU A 295 5.91 25.83 -0.39
N ASN A 296 5.80 25.73 0.95
CA ASN A 296 6.90 26.08 1.86
C ASN A 296 8.14 25.19 1.62
N GLU A 297 7.97 23.87 1.48
CA GLU A 297 9.07 22.93 1.21
C GLU A 297 9.75 23.14 -0.15
N GLN A 298 9.00 23.62 -1.14
CA GLN A 298 9.50 23.96 -2.48
C GLN A 298 10.13 25.34 -2.55
N SER A 299 9.81 26.23 -1.60
CA SER A 299 10.39 27.57 -1.52
C SER A 299 11.90 27.51 -1.28
N SER A 300 12.61 28.58 -1.66
CA SER A 300 14.05 28.70 -1.41
C SER A 300 14.40 28.89 0.06
N VAL A 301 13.46 29.39 0.86
CA VAL A 301 13.67 29.74 2.28
C VAL A 301 13.34 28.57 3.20
N LYS A 302 12.30 27.79 2.88
CA LYS A 302 11.82 26.63 3.67
C LYS A 302 11.58 26.95 5.14
N ASP A 303 11.00 28.12 5.39
CA ASP A 303 10.78 28.61 6.74
C ASP A 303 9.64 27.83 7.41
N SER A 304 10.01 26.86 8.23
CA SER A 304 9.05 26.00 8.92
C SER A 304 8.28 26.75 10.00
N THR A 305 8.77 27.93 10.44
CA THR A 305 8.10 28.73 11.48
C THR A 305 6.79 29.33 11.00
N GLU A 306 6.66 29.62 9.70
CA GLU A 306 5.41 30.15 9.12
C GLU A 306 4.29 29.10 9.14
N VAL A 307 4.64 27.85 8.81
CA VAL A 307 3.69 26.73 8.83
C VAL A 307 3.32 26.38 10.26
N ILE A 308 4.29 26.35 11.17
CA ILE A 308 4.06 26.12 12.61
C ILE A 308 3.13 27.19 13.18
N ALA A 309 3.35 28.47 12.87
CA ALA A 309 2.49 29.56 13.35
C ALA A 309 1.03 29.48 12.83
N LEU A 310 0.81 28.91 11.64
CA LEU A 310 -0.54 28.61 11.16
C LEU A 310 -1.19 27.51 11.98
N PHE A 311 -0.48 26.40 12.23
CA PHE A 311 -0.98 25.33 13.08
C PHE A 311 -1.26 25.81 14.50
N ASP A 312 -0.33 26.53 15.13
CA ASP A 312 -0.50 27.02 16.51
C ASP A 312 -1.79 27.84 16.64
N ARG A 313 -2.08 28.74 15.71
CA ARG A 313 -3.34 29.51 15.69
C ARG A 313 -4.57 28.64 15.47
N MET A 314 -4.48 27.60 14.65
CA MET A 314 -5.58 26.64 14.50
C MET A 314 -5.82 25.84 15.79
N MET A 315 -4.75 25.51 16.52
CA MET A 315 -4.78 24.77 17.77
C MET A 315 -5.27 25.61 18.96
N GLU A 316 -5.28 26.95 18.86
CA GLU A 316 -5.95 27.83 19.83
C GLU A 316 -7.48 27.69 19.82
N GLN A 317 -8.06 27.11 18.77
CA GLN A 317 -9.48 26.79 18.72
C GLN A 317 -9.75 25.46 19.42
N ASP A 318 -10.91 25.33 20.05
CA ASP A 318 -11.43 24.00 20.42
C ASP A 318 -11.68 23.21 19.14
N LEU A 319 -10.81 22.23 18.89
CA LEU A 319 -10.91 21.30 17.78
C LEU A 319 -11.62 20.03 18.25
N ASP A 320 -12.77 19.72 17.65
CA ASP A 320 -13.53 18.49 17.94
C ASP A 320 -13.02 17.28 17.11
N ASP A 321 -12.12 17.51 16.15
CA ASP A 321 -11.65 16.51 15.20
C ASP A 321 -10.12 16.29 15.32
N PRO A 322 -9.65 15.03 15.38
CA PRO A 322 -8.24 14.70 15.60
C PRO A 322 -7.35 14.91 14.38
N GLN A 323 -7.89 15.14 13.18
CA GLN A 323 -7.12 15.11 11.95
C GLN A 323 -6.20 16.33 11.77
N VAL A 324 -6.63 17.51 12.21
CA VAL A 324 -5.79 18.73 12.18
C VAL A 324 -4.59 18.59 13.14
N PRO A 325 -4.78 18.24 14.43
CA PRO A 325 -3.65 17.94 15.33
C PRO A 325 -2.77 16.80 14.80
N MET A 326 -3.35 15.77 14.18
CA MET A 326 -2.59 14.66 13.59
C MET A 326 -1.68 15.15 12.46
N LEU A 327 -2.18 16.00 11.56
CA LEU A 327 -1.36 16.60 10.50
C LEU A 327 -0.24 17.46 11.09
N TYR A 328 -0.53 18.23 12.13
CA TYR A 328 0.45 19.07 12.79
C TYR A 328 1.58 18.24 13.43
N ALA A 329 1.24 17.20 14.19
CA ALA A 329 2.21 16.28 14.78
C ALA A 329 3.10 15.62 13.71
N GLN A 330 2.52 15.18 12.59
CA GLN A 330 3.28 14.61 11.47
C GLN A 330 4.26 15.62 10.87
N TYR A 331 3.83 16.88 10.73
CA TYR A 331 4.70 17.96 10.25
C TYR A 331 5.86 18.21 11.23
N LEU A 332 5.59 18.34 12.52
CA LEU A 332 6.63 18.51 13.56
C LEU A 332 7.64 17.36 13.57
N LEU A 333 7.18 16.10 13.49
CA LEU A 333 8.05 14.94 13.39
C LEU A 333 8.92 14.97 12.12
N SER A 334 8.36 15.43 10.99
CA SER A 334 9.14 15.60 9.75
C SER A 334 10.26 16.64 9.88
N LYS A 335 10.09 17.61 10.80
CA LYS A 335 11.09 18.63 11.16
C LYS A 335 12.01 18.20 12.31
N SER A 336 11.93 16.94 12.74
CA SER A 336 12.67 16.42 13.90
C SER A 336 12.35 17.12 15.23
N MET A 337 11.19 17.80 15.30
CA MET A 337 10.68 18.49 16.49
C MET A 337 9.85 17.53 17.34
N GLU A 338 10.48 16.46 17.81
CA GLU A 338 9.79 15.38 18.53
C GLU A 338 9.27 15.84 19.91
N ALA A 339 9.94 16.78 20.56
CA ALA A 339 9.51 17.29 21.86
C ALA A 339 8.18 18.07 21.77
N GLU A 340 8.01 18.82 20.69
CA GLU A 340 6.81 19.59 20.37
C GLU A 340 5.69 18.71 19.80
N ALA A 341 6.04 17.64 19.08
CA ALA A 341 5.05 16.72 18.51
C ALA A 341 4.32 15.89 19.58
N VAL A 342 5.00 15.50 20.66
CA VAL A 342 4.42 14.65 21.73
C VAL A 342 3.13 15.24 22.33
N PRO A 343 3.08 16.49 22.83
CA PRO A 343 1.83 17.03 23.38
C PRO A 343 0.70 17.14 22.34
N VAL A 344 1.03 17.42 21.07
CA VAL A 344 0.03 17.43 19.99
C VAL A 344 -0.52 16.03 19.73
N LEU A 345 0.33 14.99 19.77
CA LEU A 345 -0.10 13.59 19.67
C LEU A 345 -0.92 13.13 20.88
N GLU A 346 -0.61 13.59 22.08
CA GLU A 346 -1.43 13.34 23.27
C GLU A 346 -2.84 13.92 23.07
N GLN A 347 -2.96 15.14 22.55
CA GLN A 347 -4.26 15.73 22.20
C GLN A 347 -5.01 14.94 21.11
N VAL A 348 -4.32 14.39 20.10
CA VAL A 348 -4.94 13.50 19.10
C VAL A 348 -5.59 12.30 19.77
N VAL A 349 -4.89 11.69 20.73
CA VAL A 349 -5.35 10.50 21.45
C VAL A 349 -6.47 10.82 22.44
N ASP A 350 -6.49 12.03 23.00
CA ASP A 350 -7.58 12.49 23.86
C ASP A 350 -8.88 12.73 23.04
N LEU A 351 -8.76 13.26 21.82
CA LEU A 351 -9.88 13.46 20.89
C LEU A 351 -10.38 12.14 20.28
N ASP A 352 -9.46 11.27 19.89
CA ASP A 352 -9.75 9.93 19.37
C ASP A 352 -8.90 8.87 20.09
N PRO A 353 -9.44 8.28 21.18
CA PRO A 353 -8.75 7.23 21.91
C PRO A 353 -8.41 6.00 21.07
N THR A 354 -9.10 5.79 19.94
CA THR A 354 -8.89 4.65 19.03
C THR A 354 -7.84 4.92 17.96
N ASN A 355 -7.25 6.13 17.92
CA ASN A 355 -6.25 6.51 16.94
C ASN A 355 -4.93 5.74 17.14
N LYS A 356 -4.85 4.59 16.48
CA LYS A 356 -3.69 3.69 16.57
C LYS A 356 -2.40 4.37 16.09
N ALA A 357 -2.49 5.17 15.02
CA ALA A 357 -1.32 5.82 14.43
C ALA A 357 -0.66 6.80 15.40
N ALA A 358 -1.45 7.65 16.06
CA ALA A 358 -0.93 8.62 17.04
C ALA A 358 -0.28 7.91 18.24
N ARG A 359 -0.91 6.86 18.78
CA ARG A 359 -0.33 6.06 19.87
C ARG A 359 0.99 5.41 19.48
N LEU A 360 1.10 4.84 18.28
CA LEU A 360 2.36 4.26 17.79
C LEU A 360 3.46 5.31 17.64
N MET A 361 3.12 6.54 17.23
CA MET A 361 4.09 7.66 17.19
C MET A 361 4.56 8.05 18.59
N LEU A 362 3.65 8.12 19.58
CA LEU A 362 4.00 8.35 20.99
C LEU A 362 4.90 7.24 21.56
N ILE A 363 4.57 5.98 21.28
CA ILE A 363 5.39 4.83 21.68
C ILE A 363 6.77 4.93 21.05
N SER A 364 6.86 5.26 19.75
CA SER A 364 8.15 5.41 19.08
C SER A 364 9.01 6.52 19.70
N ALA A 365 8.41 7.66 20.08
CA ALA A 365 9.12 8.74 20.75
C ALA A 365 9.61 8.31 22.16
N ALA A 366 8.78 7.56 22.89
CA ALA A 366 9.13 7.03 24.20
C ALA A 366 10.24 5.97 24.13
N ILE A 367 10.22 5.07 23.13
CA ILE A 367 11.26 4.05 22.91
C ILE A 367 12.63 4.70 22.70
N LYS A 368 12.71 5.75 21.86
CA LYS A 368 13.99 6.45 21.59
C LYS A 368 14.61 7.07 22.84
N LYS A 369 13.78 7.43 23.83
CA LYS A 369 14.20 8.00 25.11
C LYS A 369 14.32 6.95 26.22
N GLU A 370 14.07 5.68 25.90
CA GLU A 370 13.98 4.58 26.87
C GLU A 370 12.99 4.89 28.01
N ASP A 371 11.94 5.66 27.72
CA ASP A 371 10.92 6.04 28.70
C ASP A 371 9.81 4.98 28.77
N TYR A 372 10.12 3.87 29.45
CA TYR A 372 9.19 2.75 29.61
C TYR A 372 7.92 3.14 30.39
N LYS A 373 7.98 4.17 31.24
CA LYS A 373 6.80 4.67 31.96
C LYS A 373 5.80 5.32 31.01
N GLN A 374 6.29 6.13 30.06
CA GLN A 374 5.43 6.70 29.04
C GLN A 374 4.88 5.62 28.10
N ILE A 375 5.66 4.61 27.74
CA ILE A 375 5.15 3.47 26.94
C ILE A 375 3.97 2.80 27.65
N ILE A 376 4.08 2.54 28.96
CA ILE A 376 2.98 1.97 29.77
C ILE A 376 1.75 2.89 29.74
N LYS A 377 1.93 4.18 30.03
CA LYS A 377 0.85 5.19 30.05
C LYS A 377 0.12 5.31 28.71
N VAL A 378 0.80 5.08 27.58
CA VAL A 378 0.19 5.14 26.24
C VAL A 378 -0.48 3.82 25.86
N CYS A 379 0.13 2.69 26.19
CA CYS A 379 -0.35 1.36 25.79
C CYS A 379 -1.56 0.90 26.61
N GLU A 380 -1.61 1.15 27.92
CA GLU A 380 -2.73 0.71 28.78
C GLU A 380 -4.08 1.26 28.29
N PRO A 381 -4.29 2.59 28.13
CA PRO A 381 -5.55 3.10 27.56
C PRO A 381 -5.73 2.72 26.09
N GLY A 382 -4.64 2.48 25.35
CA GLY A 382 -4.70 2.04 23.96
C GLY A 382 -5.28 0.65 23.81
N ILE A 383 -4.94 -0.25 24.73
CA ILE A 383 -5.52 -1.59 24.82
C ILE A 383 -6.99 -1.52 25.21
N GLU A 384 -7.37 -0.62 26.12
CA GLU A 384 -8.78 -0.42 26.49
C GLU A 384 -9.61 0.10 25.31
N ALA A 385 -9.08 1.07 24.57
CA ALA A 385 -9.77 1.66 23.42
C ALA A 385 -9.76 0.75 22.18
N THR A 386 -8.69 -0.01 21.96
CA THR A 386 -8.52 -0.93 20.81
C THR A 386 -7.97 -2.28 21.24
N PRO A 387 -8.82 -3.15 21.83
CA PRO A 387 -8.39 -4.44 22.39
C PRO A 387 -7.75 -5.40 21.38
N ASP A 388 -8.04 -5.24 20.09
CA ASP A 388 -7.53 -6.10 19.02
C ASP A 388 -6.18 -5.60 18.45
N ALA A 389 -5.69 -4.44 18.89
CA ALA A 389 -4.41 -3.88 18.47
C ALA A 389 -3.24 -4.55 19.22
N LEU A 390 -2.83 -5.74 18.77
CA LEU A 390 -1.78 -6.55 19.40
C LEU A 390 -0.43 -5.82 19.57
N ASP A 391 -0.13 -4.82 18.73
CA ASP A 391 1.09 -4.02 18.84
C ASP A 391 1.21 -3.36 20.23
N PHE A 392 0.11 -2.90 20.82
CA PHE A 392 0.12 -2.26 22.14
C PHE A 392 0.45 -3.24 23.27
N TYR A 393 -0.03 -4.48 23.17
CA TYR A 393 0.35 -5.52 24.13
C TYR A 393 1.83 -5.86 24.00
N TYR A 394 2.37 -5.89 22.77
CA TYR A 394 3.78 -6.18 22.54
C TYR A 394 4.68 -5.12 23.18
N TYR A 395 4.42 -3.83 22.91
CA TYR A 395 5.20 -2.75 23.51
C TYR A 395 5.01 -2.65 25.02
N LEU A 396 3.81 -2.92 25.53
CA LEU A 396 3.55 -2.97 26.97
C LEU A 396 4.30 -4.12 27.65
N ALA A 397 4.36 -5.30 27.02
CA ALA A 397 5.12 -6.44 27.53
C ALA A 397 6.63 -6.12 27.63
N ILE A 398 7.20 -5.46 26.62
CA ILE A 398 8.60 -4.99 26.66
C ILE A 398 8.79 -3.98 27.79
N ALA A 399 7.89 -3.01 27.92
CA ALA A 399 8.00 -1.98 28.96
C ALA A 399 7.90 -2.57 30.38
N TYR A 400 7.02 -3.54 30.62
CA TYR A 400 6.97 -4.24 31.90
C TYR A 400 8.18 -5.16 32.13
N HIS A 401 8.73 -5.77 31.08
CA HIS A 401 9.94 -6.58 31.20
C HIS A 401 11.11 -5.71 31.70
N GLN A 402 11.30 -4.55 31.09
CA GLN A 402 12.35 -3.62 31.50
C GLN A 402 12.09 -2.96 32.86
N ALA A 403 10.82 -2.83 33.25
CA ALA A 403 10.45 -2.41 34.60
C ALA A 403 10.58 -3.53 35.65
N GLU A 404 11.15 -4.69 35.29
CA GLU A 404 11.32 -5.88 36.14
C GLU A 404 10.00 -6.38 36.77
N GLN A 405 8.91 -6.33 36.01
CA GLN A 405 7.57 -6.77 36.44
C GLN A 405 7.14 -8.06 35.69
N PRO A 406 7.74 -9.23 36.00
CA PRO A 406 7.52 -10.45 35.22
C PRO A 406 6.07 -10.93 35.24
N ASP A 407 5.34 -10.75 36.33
CA ASP A 407 3.93 -11.15 36.40
C ASP A 407 3.03 -10.29 35.51
N SER A 408 3.33 -8.99 35.40
CA SER A 408 2.64 -8.07 34.48
C SER A 408 2.90 -8.46 33.02
N VAL A 409 4.15 -8.84 32.68
CA VAL A 409 4.49 -9.33 31.33
C VAL A 409 3.65 -10.55 30.96
N LEU A 410 3.65 -11.59 31.81
CA LEU A 410 2.87 -12.80 31.56
C LEU A 410 1.37 -12.50 31.43
N SER A 411 0.83 -11.60 32.27
CA SER A 411 -0.56 -11.18 32.17
C SER A 411 -0.88 -10.50 30.84
N VAL A 412 -0.02 -9.59 30.37
CA VAL A 412 -0.22 -8.88 29.09
C VAL A 412 -0.12 -9.83 27.91
N CYS A 413 0.91 -10.69 27.87
CA CYS A 413 1.05 -11.69 26.82
C CYS A 413 -0.16 -12.64 26.77
N THR A 414 -0.66 -13.08 27.94
CA THR A 414 -1.85 -13.94 28.02
C THR A 414 -3.08 -13.23 27.45
N LYS A 415 -3.34 -11.98 27.86
CA LYS A 415 -4.44 -11.17 27.31
C LYS A 415 -4.30 -10.95 25.81
N ALA A 416 -3.08 -10.76 25.30
CA ALA A 416 -2.84 -10.61 23.87
C ALA A 416 -3.19 -11.90 23.11
N LEU A 417 -2.82 -13.06 23.65
CA LEU A 417 -3.10 -14.38 23.06
C LEU A 417 -4.61 -14.70 23.04
N GLU A 418 -5.40 -14.19 24.00
CA GLU A 418 -6.87 -14.29 23.99
C GLU A 418 -7.52 -13.52 22.83
N ARG A 419 -6.81 -12.55 22.22
CA ARG A 419 -7.28 -11.74 21.09
C ARG A 419 -6.84 -12.28 19.72
N VAL A 420 -6.06 -13.36 19.69
CA VAL A 420 -5.55 -13.93 18.45
C VAL A 420 -6.69 -14.55 17.64
N THR A 421 -6.78 -14.15 16.38
CA THR A 421 -7.71 -14.68 15.39
C THR A 421 -6.98 -15.48 14.30
N THR A 422 -7.73 -16.13 13.41
CA THR A 422 -7.16 -16.85 12.25
C THR A 422 -6.38 -15.95 11.31
N ASP A 423 -6.70 -14.65 11.28
CA ASP A 423 -6.06 -13.65 10.42
C ASP A 423 -4.85 -12.99 11.08
N THR A 424 -4.60 -13.30 12.35
CA THR A 424 -3.46 -12.74 13.09
C THR A 424 -2.14 -13.26 12.52
N ARG A 425 -1.21 -12.33 12.28
CA ARG A 425 0.16 -12.65 11.84
C ARG A 425 0.83 -13.59 12.84
N LYS A 426 1.26 -14.77 12.37
CA LYS A 426 1.87 -15.80 13.22
C LYS A 426 3.16 -15.33 13.90
N GLU A 427 3.88 -14.41 13.27
CA GLU A 427 5.10 -13.81 13.81
C GLU A 427 4.82 -13.07 15.13
N ILE A 428 3.69 -12.36 15.21
CA ILE A 428 3.29 -11.65 16.45
C ILE A 428 2.99 -12.66 17.56
N VAL A 429 2.24 -13.72 17.22
CA VAL A 429 1.88 -14.78 18.20
C VAL A 429 3.14 -15.47 18.72
N SER A 430 4.09 -15.77 17.83
CA SER A 430 5.40 -16.31 18.18
C SER A 430 6.15 -15.43 19.16
N ASN A 431 6.17 -14.11 18.94
CA ASN A 431 6.85 -13.17 19.82
C ASN A 431 6.26 -13.14 21.24
N PHE A 432 4.93 -13.24 21.41
CA PHE A 432 4.34 -13.31 22.75
C PHE A 432 4.76 -14.57 23.50
N TYR A 433 4.75 -15.73 22.85
CA TYR A 433 5.24 -16.96 23.46
C TYR A 433 6.74 -16.92 23.75
N SER A 434 7.53 -16.26 22.90
CA SER A 434 8.96 -16.06 23.11
C SER A 434 9.23 -15.25 24.39
N ILE A 435 8.56 -14.11 24.54
CA ILE A 435 8.64 -13.26 25.74
C ILE A 435 8.20 -14.06 26.98
N MET A 436 7.11 -14.83 26.89
CA MET A 436 6.67 -15.68 28.01
C MET A 436 7.73 -16.73 28.38
N GLY A 437 8.40 -17.33 27.39
CA GLY A 437 9.51 -18.25 27.59
C GLY A 437 10.64 -17.62 28.41
N ASP A 438 11.08 -16.43 28.02
CA ASP A 438 12.13 -15.69 28.72
C ASP A 438 11.73 -15.42 30.17
N ILE A 439 10.49 -14.95 30.40
CA ILE A 439 9.99 -14.64 31.75
C ILE A 439 9.86 -15.89 32.62
N TYR A 440 9.31 -17.00 32.10
CA TYR A 440 9.21 -18.24 32.85
C TYR A 440 10.59 -18.79 33.21
N HIS A 441 11.57 -18.66 32.31
CA HIS A 441 12.95 -19.05 32.59
C HIS A 441 13.55 -18.19 33.73
N THR A 442 13.38 -16.87 33.70
CA THR A 442 13.79 -15.97 34.81
C THR A 442 13.14 -16.35 36.13
N LYS A 443 11.87 -16.76 36.11
CA LYS A 443 11.13 -17.26 37.30
C LYS A 443 11.52 -18.69 37.71
N LYS A 444 12.46 -19.34 37.01
CA LYS A 444 12.89 -20.74 37.20
C LYS A 444 11.79 -21.78 36.99
N GLN A 445 10.78 -21.44 36.19
CA GLN A 445 9.66 -22.29 35.82
C GLN A 445 9.98 -22.99 34.49
N MET A 446 10.94 -23.91 34.52
CA MET A 446 11.58 -24.45 33.30
C MET A 446 10.63 -25.24 32.40
N LYS A 447 9.65 -25.93 32.99
CA LYS A 447 8.66 -26.68 32.21
C LYS A 447 7.81 -25.74 31.37
N GLU A 448 7.35 -24.65 31.97
CA GLU A 448 6.53 -23.61 31.35
C GLU A 448 7.36 -22.82 30.32
N ALA A 449 8.62 -22.49 30.63
CA ALA A 449 9.52 -21.80 29.73
C ALA A 449 9.71 -22.56 28.41
N TYR A 450 10.07 -23.84 28.49
CA TYR A 450 10.29 -24.66 27.29
C TYR A 450 9.01 -24.92 26.49
N ALA A 451 7.87 -25.09 27.17
CA ALA A 451 6.59 -25.20 26.48
C ALA A 451 6.22 -23.90 25.73
N ALA A 452 6.55 -22.74 26.30
CA ALA A 452 6.35 -21.45 25.64
C ALA A 452 7.28 -21.29 24.43
N TYR A 453 8.56 -21.63 24.53
CA TYR A 453 9.46 -21.61 23.36
C TYR A 453 9.05 -22.57 22.26
N ASP A 454 8.66 -23.80 22.61
CA ASP A 454 8.15 -24.76 21.62
C ASP A 454 6.91 -24.17 20.91
N SER A 455 6.01 -23.53 21.66
CA SER A 455 4.85 -22.83 21.07
C SER A 455 5.27 -21.68 20.15
N ALA A 456 6.24 -20.86 20.56
CA ALA A 456 6.76 -19.77 19.74
C ALA A 456 7.29 -20.27 18.39
N LEU A 457 8.03 -21.38 18.38
CA LEU A 457 8.59 -21.98 17.18
C LEU A 457 7.57 -22.75 16.33
N VAL A 458 6.45 -23.21 16.92
CA VAL A 458 5.30 -23.72 16.14
C VAL A 458 4.68 -22.63 15.27
N TYR A 459 4.51 -21.42 15.82
CA TYR A 459 3.95 -20.29 15.07
C TYR A 459 4.93 -19.71 14.06
N ASN A 460 6.20 -19.56 14.45
CA ASN A 460 7.26 -19.09 13.57
C ASN A 460 8.56 -19.89 13.80
N PRO A 461 8.82 -20.93 12.98
CA PRO A 461 10.04 -21.74 13.07
C PRO A 461 11.33 -20.98 12.79
N SER A 462 11.23 -19.79 12.19
CA SER A 462 12.36 -18.93 11.82
C SER A 462 12.49 -17.72 12.74
N ASN A 463 11.88 -17.74 13.93
CA ASN A 463 12.05 -16.68 14.92
C ASN A 463 13.47 -16.72 15.48
N ILE A 464 14.38 -15.96 14.89
CA ILE A 464 15.83 -16.02 15.14
C ILE A 464 16.16 -15.74 16.62
N GLY A 465 15.56 -14.70 17.21
CA GLY A 465 15.77 -14.37 18.62
C GLY A 465 15.32 -15.51 19.55
N THR A 466 14.17 -16.11 19.26
CA THR A 466 13.65 -17.26 20.03
C THR A 466 14.56 -18.49 19.91
N LEU A 467 15.02 -18.80 18.70
CA LEU A 467 15.95 -19.90 18.46
C LEU A 467 17.24 -19.70 19.26
N ASN A 468 17.76 -18.47 19.31
CA ASN A 468 18.97 -18.16 20.06
C ASN A 468 18.75 -18.32 21.57
N ASN A 469 17.75 -17.63 22.13
CA ASN A 469 17.47 -17.66 23.57
C ASN A 469 17.17 -19.07 24.06
N TYR A 470 16.36 -19.82 23.30
CA TYR A 470 16.02 -21.20 23.67
C TYR A 470 17.25 -22.11 23.59
N ALA A 471 18.08 -22.00 22.54
CA ALA A 471 19.32 -22.76 22.44
C ALA A 471 20.30 -22.43 23.57
N TYR A 472 20.42 -21.15 23.91
CA TYR A 472 21.26 -20.70 25.02
C TYR A 472 20.80 -21.32 26.34
N TYR A 473 19.52 -21.25 26.69
CA TYR A 473 19.03 -21.83 27.95
C TYR A 473 19.16 -23.36 28.02
N LEU A 474 18.92 -24.07 26.92
CA LEU A 474 19.21 -25.51 26.85
C LEU A 474 20.69 -25.82 27.12
N SER A 475 21.61 -25.00 26.61
CA SER A 475 23.05 -25.22 26.80
C SER A 475 23.53 -24.93 28.22
N VAL A 476 23.05 -23.85 28.84
CA VAL A 476 23.36 -23.54 30.24
C VAL A 476 22.84 -24.64 31.18
N GLU A 477 21.69 -25.25 30.88
CA GLU A 477 21.17 -26.40 31.64
C GLU A 477 21.78 -27.75 31.24
N ARG A 478 22.69 -27.79 30.26
CA ARG A 478 23.27 -29.02 29.68
C ARG A 478 22.22 -30.03 29.22
N ARG A 479 21.13 -29.52 28.66
CA ARG A 479 19.96 -30.29 28.26
C ARG A 479 19.80 -30.26 26.74
N ASP A 480 19.50 -31.42 26.15
CA ASP A 480 19.13 -31.55 24.74
C ASP A 480 20.09 -30.78 23.80
N LEU A 481 21.41 -30.89 24.03
CA LEU A 481 22.44 -30.08 23.36
C LEU A 481 22.42 -30.21 21.83
N ASP A 482 21.98 -31.34 21.29
CA ASP A 482 21.80 -31.52 19.84
C ASP A 482 20.66 -30.63 19.29
N LYS A 483 19.56 -30.47 20.04
CA LYS A 483 18.47 -29.55 19.70
C LYS A 483 18.96 -28.11 19.80
N ALA A 484 19.72 -27.78 20.84
CA ALA A 484 20.32 -26.45 21.00
C ALA A 484 21.24 -26.10 19.83
N GLU A 485 22.11 -27.02 19.42
CA GLU A 485 23.02 -26.84 18.28
C GLU A 485 22.24 -26.63 16.97
N GLU A 486 21.20 -27.43 16.69
CA GLU A 486 20.40 -27.26 15.46
C GLU A 486 19.74 -25.87 15.40
N MET A 487 19.20 -25.40 16.54
CA MET A 487 18.57 -24.08 16.62
C MET A 487 19.59 -22.95 16.48
N SER A 488 20.70 -23.01 17.22
CA SER A 488 21.74 -21.98 17.18
C SER A 488 22.49 -21.96 15.84
N TYR A 489 22.65 -23.11 15.16
CA TYR A 489 23.17 -23.15 13.80
C TYR A 489 22.31 -22.33 12.83
N LYS A 490 20.98 -22.36 12.97
CA LYS A 490 20.07 -21.54 12.15
C LYS A 490 20.28 -20.05 12.39
N THR A 491 20.58 -19.62 13.63
CA THR A 491 20.81 -18.21 13.95
C THR A 491 22.13 -17.71 13.38
N VAL A 492 23.22 -18.48 13.54
CA VAL A 492 24.51 -18.16 12.92
C VAL A 492 24.43 -18.17 11.40
N LYS A 493 23.66 -19.08 10.79
CA LYS A 493 23.46 -19.08 9.33
C LYS A 493 22.68 -17.86 8.85
N ALA A 494 21.71 -17.38 9.63
CA ALA A 494 20.91 -16.21 9.29
C ALA A 494 21.71 -14.91 9.44
N GLU A 495 22.49 -14.79 10.52
CA GLU A 495 23.30 -13.60 10.82
C GLU A 495 24.75 -14.01 11.18
N PRO A 496 25.61 -14.27 10.18
CA PRO A 496 26.94 -14.86 10.40
C PRO A 496 27.94 -14.00 11.18
N ASN A 497 27.65 -12.71 11.36
CA ASN A 497 28.53 -11.75 12.02
C ASN A 497 27.98 -11.25 13.37
N ASN A 498 26.81 -11.74 13.79
CA ASN A 498 26.19 -11.34 15.06
C ASN A 498 26.95 -11.99 16.22
N ALA A 499 27.55 -11.17 17.10
CA ALA A 499 28.44 -11.68 18.15
C ALA A 499 27.69 -12.56 19.16
N THR A 500 26.44 -12.22 19.47
CA THR A 500 25.59 -12.95 20.42
C THR A 500 25.29 -14.36 19.93
N TYR A 501 25.00 -14.51 18.64
CA TYR A 501 24.65 -15.82 18.07
C TYR A 501 25.88 -16.71 17.91
N LEU A 502 27.01 -16.11 17.52
CA LEU A 502 28.29 -16.81 17.46
C LEU A 502 28.74 -17.29 18.83
N ASP A 503 28.59 -16.47 19.88
CA ASP A 503 28.87 -16.86 21.27
C ASP A 503 27.97 -18.01 21.73
N THR A 504 26.66 -17.90 21.51
CA THR A 504 25.70 -18.95 21.88
C THR A 504 26.07 -20.29 21.23
N TYR A 505 26.41 -20.28 19.94
CA TYR A 505 26.83 -21.48 19.22
C TYR A 505 28.16 -22.04 19.74
N ALA A 506 29.13 -21.16 19.99
CA ALA A 506 30.43 -21.53 20.57
C ALA A 506 30.26 -22.18 21.95
N TRP A 507 29.38 -21.63 22.78
CA TRP A 507 29.08 -22.16 24.11
C TRP A 507 28.42 -23.54 24.05
N ILE A 508 27.49 -23.76 23.12
CA ILE A 508 26.90 -25.09 22.89
C ILE A 508 27.97 -26.11 22.49
N LEU A 509 28.88 -25.74 21.57
CA LEU A 509 29.99 -26.60 21.16
C LEU A 509 30.94 -26.89 22.34
N PHE A 510 31.20 -25.89 23.18
CA PHE A 510 31.98 -26.05 24.39
C PHE A 510 31.35 -27.06 25.36
N GLU A 511 30.05 -26.94 25.63
CA GLU A 511 29.30 -27.85 26.50
C GLU A 511 29.22 -29.28 25.92
N LYS A 512 29.28 -29.42 24.59
CA LYS A 512 29.42 -30.72 23.91
C LYS A 512 30.84 -31.30 23.92
N GLY A 513 31.84 -30.54 24.39
CA GLY A 513 33.25 -30.94 24.38
C GLY A 513 33.99 -30.70 23.06
N ASN A 514 33.34 -30.05 22.09
CA ASN A 514 33.91 -29.71 20.78
C ASN A 514 34.74 -28.42 20.84
N TYR A 515 35.73 -28.38 21.75
CA TYR A 515 36.45 -27.15 22.11
C TYR A 515 37.20 -26.49 20.93
N ALA A 516 37.73 -27.28 20.00
CA ALA A 516 38.43 -26.76 18.83
C ALA A 516 37.50 -25.98 17.89
N GLU A 517 36.27 -26.48 17.69
CA GLU A 517 35.26 -25.78 16.88
C GLU A 517 34.69 -24.58 17.64
N ALA A 518 34.41 -24.73 18.94
CA ALA A 518 34.00 -23.62 19.80
C ALA A 518 34.94 -22.42 19.70
N ARG A 519 36.27 -22.68 19.64
CA ARG A 519 37.30 -21.64 19.48
C ARG A 519 37.14 -20.85 18.18
N ILE A 520 36.77 -21.50 17.07
CA ILE A 520 36.59 -20.81 15.77
C ILE A 520 35.46 -19.79 15.87
N TYR A 521 34.34 -20.17 16.48
CA TYR A 521 33.16 -19.32 16.57
C TYR A 521 33.33 -18.19 17.58
N ILE A 522 33.92 -18.46 18.76
CA ILE A 522 34.17 -17.40 19.75
C ILE A 522 35.22 -16.40 19.26
N ASP A 523 36.25 -16.84 18.52
CA ASP A 523 37.23 -15.93 17.91
C ASP A 523 36.56 -14.99 16.90
N ASN A 524 35.53 -15.46 16.19
CA ASN A 524 34.76 -14.62 15.28
C ASN A 524 33.82 -13.68 16.04
N ALA A 525 33.16 -14.14 17.11
CA ALA A 525 32.35 -13.28 17.98
C ALA A 525 33.19 -12.11 18.53
N MET A 526 34.43 -12.40 18.96
CA MET A 526 35.35 -11.40 19.49
C MET A 526 35.89 -10.41 18.45
N LYS A 527 35.82 -10.73 17.15
CA LYS A 527 36.21 -9.85 16.04
C LYS A 527 35.10 -8.91 15.56
N SER A 528 33.84 -9.16 15.94
CA SER A 528 32.72 -8.28 15.58
C SER A 528 32.96 -6.85 16.08
N ASP A 529 32.36 -5.84 15.45
CA ASP A 529 32.43 -4.45 15.93
C ASP A 529 31.41 -4.16 17.06
N GLU A 530 30.49 -5.09 17.32
CA GLU A 530 29.47 -4.99 18.38
C GLU A 530 30.11 -4.93 19.78
N GLU A 531 29.47 -4.21 20.70
CA GLU A 531 29.87 -4.24 22.11
C GLU A 531 29.64 -5.64 22.68
N LYS A 532 30.64 -6.19 23.38
CA LYS A 532 30.58 -7.56 23.93
C LYS A 532 30.18 -7.46 25.39
N SER A 533 29.31 -8.35 25.84
CA SER A 533 29.05 -8.52 27.27
C SER A 533 30.25 -9.17 27.97
N ASP A 534 30.32 -8.98 29.27
CA ASP A 534 31.29 -9.65 30.14
C ASP A 534 31.18 -11.18 30.05
N VAL A 535 29.97 -11.71 29.84
CA VAL A 535 29.67 -13.13 29.65
C VAL A 535 30.37 -13.71 28.42
N VAL A 536 30.27 -13.05 27.25
CA VAL A 536 30.95 -13.49 26.01
C VAL A 536 32.47 -13.52 26.21
N VAL A 537 33.00 -12.53 26.94
CA VAL A 537 34.43 -12.43 27.25
C VAL A 537 34.86 -13.55 28.21
N GLU A 538 34.02 -13.92 29.18
CA GLU A 538 34.28 -15.05 30.06
C GLU A 538 34.22 -16.39 29.33
N HIS A 539 33.21 -16.64 28.48
CA HIS A 539 33.13 -17.83 27.63
C HIS A 539 34.38 -17.99 26.75
N CYS A 540 34.89 -16.88 26.20
CA CYS A 540 36.15 -16.87 25.47
C CYS A 540 37.32 -17.35 26.33
N GLY A 541 37.43 -16.88 27.57
CA GLY A 541 38.44 -17.37 28.51
C GLY A 541 38.31 -18.87 28.79
N ASP A 542 37.09 -19.36 28.98
CA ASP A 542 36.81 -20.78 29.24
C ASP A 542 37.19 -21.67 28.04
N ILE A 543 36.82 -21.26 26.83
CA ILE A 543 37.15 -21.97 25.58
C ILE A 543 38.66 -21.96 25.32
N TYR A 544 39.35 -20.85 25.56
CA TYR A 544 40.81 -20.76 25.43
C TYR A 544 41.51 -21.72 26.39
N PHE A 545 41.04 -21.81 27.64
CA PHE A 545 41.59 -22.75 28.60
C PHE A 545 41.42 -24.20 28.14
N MET A 546 40.22 -24.57 27.70
CA MET A 546 39.93 -25.96 27.27
C MET A 546 40.61 -26.34 25.95
N THR A 547 41.08 -25.37 25.17
CA THR A 547 41.94 -25.60 24.00
C THR A 547 43.44 -25.55 24.31
N GLY A 548 43.83 -25.41 25.58
CA GLY A 548 45.22 -25.47 26.05
C GLY A 548 45.95 -24.13 26.08
N ASP A 549 45.28 -23.02 25.78
CA ASP A 549 45.83 -21.66 25.79
C ASP A 549 45.56 -20.96 27.13
N VAL A 550 46.34 -21.35 28.14
CA VAL A 550 46.18 -20.85 29.52
C VAL A 550 46.47 -19.36 29.64
N GLU A 551 47.41 -18.82 28.86
CA GLU A 551 47.75 -17.40 28.89
C GLU A 551 46.63 -16.55 28.28
N GLY A 552 46.07 -16.98 27.14
CA GLY A 552 44.89 -16.35 26.54
C GLY A 552 43.68 -16.41 27.46
N ALA A 553 43.42 -17.57 28.10
CA ALA A 553 42.34 -17.71 29.07
C ALA A 553 42.42 -16.68 30.21
N LEU A 554 43.61 -16.53 30.81
CA LEU A 554 43.84 -15.56 31.89
C LEU A 554 43.65 -14.12 31.44
N LYS A 555 44.00 -13.79 30.20
CA LYS A 555 43.78 -12.47 29.62
C LYS A 555 42.28 -12.16 29.53
N TYR A 556 41.49 -13.09 29.00
CA TYR A 556 40.05 -12.88 28.82
C TYR A 556 39.29 -12.91 30.15
N TRP A 557 39.60 -13.83 31.07
CA TRP A 557 38.98 -13.82 32.40
C TRP A 557 39.24 -12.53 33.18
N LYS A 558 40.46 -11.98 33.15
CA LYS A 558 40.75 -10.68 33.77
C LYS A 558 39.96 -9.55 33.12
N LYS A 559 39.84 -9.56 31.80
CA LYS A 559 39.04 -8.58 31.06
C LYS A 559 37.56 -8.67 31.45
N ALA A 560 36.99 -9.87 31.55
CA ALA A 560 35.61 -10.07 32.00
C ALA A 560 35.40 -9.52 33.43
N LEU A 561 36.39 -9.73 34.32
CA LEU A 561 36.35 -9.19 35.68
C LEU A 561 36.43 -7.65 35.70
N GLU A 562 37.26 -7.04 34.85
CA GLU A 562 37.35 -5.58 34.69
C GLU A 562 36.06 -4.97 34.12
N MET A 563 35.33 -5.72 33.29
CA MET A 563 34.02 -5.36 32.75
C MET A 563 32.87 -5.52 33.78
N GLY A 564 33.16 -6.04 34.96
CA GLY A 564 32.19 -6.15 36.05
C GLY A 564 31.43 -7.48 36.11
N SER A 565 31.95 -8.56 35.51
CA SER A 565 31.30 -9.88 35.59
C SER A 565 30.99 -10.28 37.03
N GLU A 566 29.75 -10.73 37.24
CA GLU A 566 29.24 -11.25 38.52
C GLU A 566 29.37 -12.77 38.65
N SER A 567 30.04 -13.44 37.70
CA SER A 567 30.30 -14.89 37.74
C SER A 567 30.92 -15.31 39.06
N LYS A 568 30.33 -16.33 39.68
CA LYS A 568 30.75 -16.79 41.02
C LYS A 568 32.11 -17.48 40.98
N THR A 569 32.48 -18.02 39.82
CA THR A 569 33.68 -18.83 39.64
C THR A 569 34.85 -18.05 39.04
N LEU A 570 34.60 -16.89 38.41
CA LEU A 570 35.60 -16.15 37.65
C LEU A 570 36.86 -15.79 38.45
N LYS A 571 36.72 -15.29 39.68
CA LYS A 571 37.87 -14.95 40.54
C LYS A 571 38.71 -16.19 40.85
N GLU A 572 38.07 -17.31 41.14
CA GLU A 572 38.76 -18.57 41.39
C GLU A 572 39.44 -19.12 40.12
N LYS A 573 38.81 -18.97 38.94
CA LYS A 573 39.41 -19.35 37.65
C LYS A 573 40.74 -18.62 37.43
N ILE A 574 40.77 -17.31 37.73
CA ILE A 574 41.96 -16.46 37.59
C ILE A 574 43.05 -16.84 38.61
N GLU A 575 42.71 -16.99 39.88
CA GLU A 575 43.67 -17.30 40.95
C GLU A 575 44.29 -18.69 40.77
N LYS A 576 43.46 -19.70 40.50
CA LYS A 576 43.90 -21.09 40.34
C LYS A 576 44.43 -21.39 38.93
N LYS A 577 44.29 -20.45 37.99
CA LYS A 577 44.66 -20.60 36.57
C LYS A 577 44.06 -21.87 35.96
N LYS A 578 42.80 -22.13 36.27
CA LYS A 578 42.11 -23.37 35.89
C LYS A 578 40.64 -23.08 35.62
N TYR A 579 40.06 -23.71 34.60
CA TYR A 579 38.61 -23.71 34.41
C TYR A 579 37.90 -24.39 35.59
N ILE A 580 36.83 -23.75 36.04
CA ILE A 580 35.93 -24.21 37.09
C ILE A 580 34.52 -24.06 36.52
N ALA A 581 33.79 -25.16 36.43
CA ALA A 581 32.39 -25.11 36.02
C ALA A 581 31.56 -24.38 37.09
N GLU A 582 30.64 -23.53 36.62
CA GLU A 582 29.73 -22.76 37.47
C GLU A 582 28.54 -23.56 38.01
#